data_AF-A0A9D7RKS4-F1
#
_entry.id   AF-A0A9D7RKS4-F1
#
_cell.length_a   1.000
_cell.length_b   1.000
_cell.length_c   1.000
_cell.angle_alpha   90.00
_cell.angle_beta   90.00
_cell.angle_gamma   90.00
#
_symmetry.space_group_name_H-M   'P 1'
#
loop_
_entity.id
_entity.type
_entity.pdbx_description
1 polymer ?
#
loop_
_entity_poly.entity_id
_entity_poly.type
_entity_poly.pdbx_seq_one_letter_code
_entity_poly.pdbx_strand_id
1 'polypeptide(L)'
;MAGGIYASPTLLGSRPGGAIAATWSAMQALGQDGYLRIAEEIMQATSQIRKALEDIPEIIILGNPVMNIIAYSTRDNQPDIFVIADQLEQKGWMLDRQQLPNSIHLTVMRQNIPVIDQYIEDLKASIIFAKEHPAATAKGNAALYGLMARIPFRGMVEKNVRKIFEELYDFSKTAPPQEEETASTLPPAPLWMGQLNRVLTAVARLKGFWKKRR
;
A
#
# COMPACT_ATOMS: atom_id res chain seq x y z
N MET A 1 50.87 4.23 -10.52
CA MET A 1 50.98 2.76 -10.32
C MET A 1 49.78 2.11 -10.98
N ALA A 2 49.97 1.12 -11.85
CA ALA A 2 48.86 0.41 -12.48
C ALA A 2 48.20 -0.51 -11.44
N GLY A 3 46.89 -0.37 -11.21
CA GLY A 3 46.14 -1.03 -10.12
C GLY A 3 45.97 -2.54 -10.22
N GLY A 4 46.77 -3.23 -11.03
CA GLY A 4 46.75 -4.69 -11.16
C GLY A 4 45.44 -5.26 -11.70
N ILE A 5 45.33 -6.59 -11.67
CA ILE A 5 44.10 -7.30 -12.03
C ILE A 5 43.13 -7.21 -10.86
N TYR A 6 41.93 -6.69 -11.11
CA TYR A 6 40.84 -6.59 -10.14
C TYR A 6 39.60 -7.32 -10.64
N ALA A 7 38.97 -8.12 -9.77
CA ALA A 7 37.75 -8.85 -10.08
C ALA A 7 36.70 -8.65 -8.99
N SER A 8 35.48 -8.30 -9.38
CA SER A 8 34.31 -8.23 -8.47
C SER A 8 33.16 -9.07 -9.03
N PRO A 9 32.62 -10.04 -8.27
CA PRO A 9 31.54 -10.90 -8.76
C PRO A 9 30.14 -10.24 -8.72
N THR A 10 29.99 -9.08 -8.07
CA THR A 10 28.74 -8.31 -8.02
C THR A 10 29.03 -6.80 -8.07
N LEU A 11 28.00 -5.95 -7.99
CA LEU A 11 28.10 -4.50 -8.13
C LEU A 11 29.12 -3.84 -7.18
N LEU A 12 29.24 -4.34 -5.95
CA LEU A 12 30.12 -3.75 -4.93
C LEU A 12 31.47 -4.45 -4.86
N GLY A 13 32.54 -3.66 -4.73
CA GLY A 13 33.88 -4.14 -4.35
C GLY A 13 33.93 -4.51 -2.86
N SER A 14 33.97 -3.50 -1.98
CA SER A 14 33.85 -3.69 -0.53
C SER A 14 32.41 -4.01 -0.13
N ARG A 15 32.21 -5.01 0.75
CA ARG A 15 30.87 -5.50 1.16
C ARG A 15 30.75 -5.65 2.68
N PRO A 16 29.56 -5.47 3.26
CA PRO A 16 29.34 -5.65 4.70
C PRO A 16 29.34 -7.14 5.07
N GLY A 17 30.49 -7.66 5.50
CA GLY A 17 30.66 -9.07 5.88
C GLY A 17 29.72 -9.54 7.01
N GLY A 18 29.31 -8.63 7.90
CA GLY A 18 28.39 -8.92 9.00
C GLY A 18 27.01 -9.41 8.53
N ALA A 19 26.44 -8.82 7.47
CA ALA A 19 25.15 -9.26 6.93
C ALA A 19 25.23 -10.67 6.33
N ILE A 20 26.36 -11.01 5.71
CA ILE A 20 26.64 -12.34 5.15
C ILE A 20 26.72 -13.36 6.30
N ALA A 21 27.49 -13.07 7.34
CA ALA A 21 27.62 -13.94 8.52
C ALA A 21 26.27 -14.11 9.25
N ALA A 22 25.48 -13.04 9.40
CA ALA A 22 24.16 -13.10 10.00
C ALA A 22 23.19 -13.99 9.19
N THR A 23 23.24 -13.88 7.86
CA THR A 23 22.39 -14.71 6.97
C THR A 23 22.77 -16.18 7.11
N TRP A 24 24.06 -16.50 7.05
CA TRP A 24 24.54 -17.88 7.24
C TRP A 24 24.14 -18.42 8.62
N SER A 25 24.35 -17.65 9.68
CA SER A 25 23.96 -18.04 11.03
C SER A 25 22.45 -18.27 11.16
N ALA A 26 21.61 -17.44 10.54
CA ALA A 26 20.16 -17.63 10.54
C ALA A 26 19.75 -18.93 9.80
N MET A 27 20.37 -19.22 8.64
CA MET A 27 20.13 -20.46 7.90
C MET A 27 20.50 -21.69 8.73
N GLN A 28 21.66 -21.66 9.40
CA GLN A 28 22.13 -22.76 10.25
C GLN A 28 21.26 -22.93 11.50
N ALA A 29 20.84 -21.83 12.13
CA ALA A 29 20.03 -21.87 13.35
C ALA A 29 18.61 -22.37 13.11
N LEU A 30 18.02 -22.04 11.96
CA LEU A 30 16.68 -22.52 11.59
C LEU A 30 16.73 -23.94 11.04
N GLY A 31 17.69 -24.24 10.16
CA GLY A 31 17.71 -25.47 9.39
C GLY A 31 16.45 -25.67 8.53
N GLN A 32 16.37 -26.79 7.83
CA GLN A 32 15.21 -27.10 6.98
C GLN A 32 13.91 -27.18 7.79
N ASP A 33 13.92 -27.86 8.93
CA ASP A 33 12.72 -28.06 9.76
C ASP A 33 12.19 -26.74 10.33
N GLY A 34 13.08 -25.80 10.69
CA GLY A 34 12.68 -24.48 11.15
C GLY A 34 11.99 -23.68 10.05
N TYR A 35 12.51 -23.71 8.82
CA TYR A 35 11.87 -23.07 7.68
C TYR A 35 10.52 -23.71 7.34
N LEU A 36 10.42 -25.04 7.35
CA LEU A 36 9.16 -25.75 7.08
C LEU A 36 8.08 -25.41 8.11
N ARG A 37 8.43 -25.44 9.40
CA ARG A 37 7.50 -25.07 10.48
C ARG A 37 7.02 -23.62 10.35
N ILE A 38 7.92 -22.68 10.11
CA ILE A 38 7.55 -21.27 9.94
C ILE A 38 6.66 -21.07 8.70
N ALA A 39 6.98 -21.75 7.60
CA ALA A 39 6.15 -21.70 6.40
C ALA A 39 4.75 -22.25 6.65
N GLU A 40 4.64 -23.38 7.36
CA GLU A 40 3.35 -23.97 7.74
C GLU A 40 2.52 -23.02 8.62
N GLU A 41 3.13 -22.46 9.68
CA GLU A 41 2.49 -21.46 10.56
C GLU A 41 1.94 -20.27 9.75
N ILE A 42 2.75 -19.72 8.84
CA ILE A 42 2.36 -18.58 7.98
C ILE A 42 1.24 -18.98 7.02
N MET A 43 1.29 -20.16 6.42
CA MET A 43 0.27 -20.62 5.47
C MET A 43 -1.07 -20.91 6.14
N GLN A 44 -1.05 -21.45 7.36
CA GLN A 44 -2.26 -21.65 8.18
C GLN A 44 -2.92 -20.30 8.52
N ALA A 45 -2.12 -19.35 9.01
CA ALA A 45 -2.55 -17.97 9.27
C ALA A 45 -3.11 -17.27 8.03
N THR A 46 -2.44 -17.44 6.89
CA THR A 46 -2.90 -16.92 5.60
C THR A 46 -4.26 -17.52 5.21
N SER A 47 -4.45 -18.83 5.42
CA SER A 47 -5.72 -19.50 5.15
C SER A 47 -6.85 -18.98 6.05
N GLN A 48 -6.57 -18.70 7.33
CA GLN A 48 -7.52 -18.09 8.26
C GLN A 48 -7.97 -16.71 7.78
N ILE A 49 -7.01 -15.82 7.44
CA ILE A 49 -7.33 -14.49 6.90
C ILE A 49 -8.13 -14.62 5.60
N ARG A 50 -7.67 -15.47 4.68
CA ARG A 50 -8.36 -15.68 3.39
C ARG A 50 -9.82 -16.07 3.58
N LYS A 51 -10.11 -17.07 4.42
CA LYS A 51 -11.48 -17.50 4.72
C LYS A 51 -12.30 -16.36 5.32
N ALA A 52 -11.73 -15.65 6.30
CA ALA A 52 -12.41 -14.52 6.93
C ALA A 52 -12.73 -13.39 5.95
N LEU A 53 -11.87 -13.14 4.96
CA LEU A 53 -12.12 -12.17 3.88
C LEU A 53 -13.17 -12.67 2.90
N GLU A 54 -13.16 -13.96 2.55
CA GLU A 54 -14.17 -14.60 1.68
C GLU A 54 -15.57 -14.57 2.31
N ASP A 55 -15.65 -14.62 3.64
CA ASP A 55 -16.91 -14.53 4.40
C ASP A 55 -17.48 -13.10 4.49
N ILE A 56 -16.72 -12.07 4.11
CA ILE A 56 -17.19 -10.68 4.13
C ILE A 56 -17.82 -10.31 2.78
N PRO A 57 -19.14 -10.02 2.71
CA PRO A 57 -19.85 -9.81 1.46
C PRO A 57 -19.28 -8.69 0.56
N GLU A 58 -18.82 -7.61 1.18
CA GLU A 58 -18.28 -6.43 0.49
C GLU A 58 -16.92 -6.69 -0.14
N ILE A 59 -16.15 -7.65 0.38
CA ILE A 59 -14.76 -7.87 0.01
C ILE A 59 -14.65 -8.82 -1.18
N ILE A 60 -13.67 -8.54 -2.04
CA ILE A 60 -13.17 -9.41 -3.10
C ILE A 60 -11.67 -9.56 -2.96
N ILE A 61 -11.20 -10.81 -2.95
CA ILE A 61 -9.78 -11.09 -3.10
C ILE A 61 -9.41 -10.93 -4.57
N LEU A 62 -8.29 -10.26 -4.84
CA LEU A 62 -7.80 -10.05 -6.20
C LEU A 62 -6.97 -11.25 -6.64
N GLY A 63 -7.45 -11.96 -7.66
CA GLY A 63 -6.81 -13.18 -8.17
C GLY A 63 -7.05 -14.39 -7.26
N ASN A 64 -6.11 -15.34 -7.29
CA ASN A 64 -6.13 -16.53 -6.44
C ASN A 64 -4.77 -16.68 -5.75
N PRO A 65 -4.53 -15.96 -4.64
CA PRO A 65 -3.25 -16.04 -3.94
C PRO A 65 -3.03 -17.45 -3.38
N VAL A 66 -1.89 -18.05 -3.75
CA VAL A 66 -1.48 -19.40 -3.30
C VAL A 66 -0.45 -19.36 -2.17
N MET A 67 -0.02 -18.16 -1.76
CA MET A 67 0.98 -17.90 -0.73
C MET A 67 0.50 -16.81 0.25
N ASN A 68 1.40 -16.33 1.11
CA ASN A 68 1.14 -15.43 2.23
C ASN A 68 0.91 -13.95 1.90
N ILE A 69 0.71 -13.60 0.63
CA ILE A 69 0.43 -12.23 0.20
C ILE A 69 -1.00 -12.20 -0.33
N ILE A 70 -1.85 -11.40 0.29
CA ILE A 70 -3.25 -11.26 -0.08
C ILE A 70 -3.51 -9.80 -0.43
N ALA A 71 -3.94 -9.57 -1.67
CA ALA A 71 -4.50 -8.29 -2.10
C ALA A 71 -6.02 -8.42 -2.19
N TYR A 72 -6.74 -7.46 -1.64
CA TYR A 72 -8.18 -7.44 -1.68
C TYR A 72 -8.72 -6.01 -1.83
N SER A 73 -9.95 -5.94 -2.33
CA SER A 73 -10.68 -4.70 -2.53
C SER A 73 -12.13 -4.91 -2.14
N THR A 74 -12.90 -3.83 -2.13
CA THR A 74 -14.37 -3.89 -2.07
C THR A 74 -14.95 -4.01 -3.47
N ARG A 75 -16.09 -4.71 -3.62
CA ARG A 75 -16.82 -4.81 -4.90
C ARG A 75 -17.12 -3.43 -5.46
N ASP A 76 -16.69 -3.18 -6.70
CA ASP A 76 -16.85 -1.90 -7.40
C ASP A 76 -16.36 -0.66 -6.64
N ASN A 77 -15.42 -0.85 -5.70
CA ASN A 77 -14.94 0.17 -4.76
C ASN A 77 -16.06 0.82 -3.92
N GLN A 78 -17.05 0.01 -3.50
CA GLN A 78 -18.18 0.41 -2.67
C GLN A 78 -18.34 -0.53 -1.47
N PRO A 79 -18.03 -0.09 -0.23
CA PRO A 79 -17.52 1.24 0.14
C PRO A 79 -16.07 1.47 -0.33
N ASP A 80 -15.53 2.71 -0.26
CA ASP A 80 -14.18 3.00 -0.74
C ASP A 80 -13.10 2.27 0.07
N ILE A 81 -12.30 1.40 -0.57
CA ILE A 81 -11.25 0.62 0.11
C ILE A 81 -10.20 1.49 0.80
N PHE A 82 -9.97 2.71 0.32
CA PHE A 82 -9.01 3.61 0.96
C PHE A 82 -9.56 4.28 2.22
N VAL A 83 -10.88 4.45 2.34
CA VAL A 83 -11.50 4.87 3.61
C VAL A 83 -11.36 3.76 4.65
N ILE A 84 -11.54 2.50 4.24
CA ILE A 84 -11.27 1.34 5.10
C ILE A 84 -9.80 1.32 5.53
N ALA A 85 -8.88 1.56 4.59
CA ALA A 85 -7.45 1.61 4.88
C ALA A 85 -7.08 2.71 5.90
N ASP A 86 -7.72 3.87 5.84
CA ASP A 86 -7.49 4.96 6.81
C ASP A 86 -8.03 4.63 8.20
N GLN A 87 -9.18 3.93 8.28
CA GLN A 87 -9.73 3.47 9.55
C GLN A 87 -8.83 2.42 10.21
N LEU A 88 -8.31 1.50 9.40
CA LEU A 88 -7.33 0.52 9.85
C LEU A 88 -6.03 1.19 10.31
N GLU A 89 -5.55 2.21 9.60
CA GLU A 89 -4.36 2.98 9.98
C GLU A 89 -4.55 3.72 11.32
N GLN A 90 -5.73 4.30 11.57
CA GLN A 90 -6.06 4.92 12.88
C GLN A 90 -6.05 3.91 14.04
N LYS A 91 -6.27 2.63 13.74
CA LYS A 91 -6.17 1.51 14.69
C LYS A 91 -4.76 0.92 14.78
N GLY A 92 -3.78 1.49 14.07
CA GLY A 92 -2.38 1.08 14.09
C GLY A 92 -1.99 0.08 12.99
N TRP A 93 -2.89 -0.25 12.07
CA TRP A 93 -2.61 -1.18 10.97
C TRP A 93 -2.00 -0.45 9.77
N MET A 94 -0.73 -0.73 9.49
CA MET A 94 -0.07 -0.23 8.28
C MET A 94 -0.26 -1.22 7.13
N LEU A 95 -1.05 -0.85 6.14
CA LEU A 95 -1.35 -1.67 4.97
C LEU A 95 -0.90 -0.97 3.68
N ASP A 96 -0.40 -1.76 2.74
CA ASP A 96 0.06 -1.25 1.46
C ASP A 96 -1.11 -0.97 0.54
N ARG A 97 -1.24 0.30 0.14
CA ARG A 97 -2.29 0.79 -0.75
C ARG A 97 -1.85 0.62 -2.20
N GLN A 98 -2.64 -0.10 -2.97
CA GLN A 98 -2.37 -0.43 -4.37
C GLN A 98 -3.38 0.24 -5.30
N GLN A 99 -2.96 0.45 -6.55
CA GLN A 99 -3.76 1.09 -7.60
C GLN A 99 -3.87 0.15 -8.81
N LEU A 100 -4.90 0.37 -9.62
CA LEU A 100 -5.17 -0.41 -10.85
C LEU A 100 -5.37 -1.93 -10.60
N PRO A 101 -6.38 -2.35 -9.83
CA PRO A 101 -7.46 -1.56 -9.23
C PRO A 101 -7.13 -1.04 -7.81
N ASN A 102 -7.94 -0.11 -7.30
CA ASN A 102 -7.83 0.33 -5.90
C ASN A 102 -7.94 -0.88 -4.99
N SER A 103 -6.93 -1.10 -4.16
CA SER A 103 -6.87 -2.25 -3.26
C SER A 103 -5.93 -2.00 -2.12
N ILE A 104 -6.02 -2.86 -1.11
CA ILE A 104 -5.02 -2.98 -0.06
C ILE A 104 -4.44 -4.37 -0.10
N HIS A 105 -3.15 -4.48 0.20
CA HIS A 105 -2.51 -5.77 0.36
C HIS A 105 -1.85 -5.89 1.72
N LEU A 106 -1.78 -7.13 2.20
CA LEU A 106 -1.01 -7.50 3.38
C LEU A 106 -0.11 -8.69 3.06
N THR A 107 1.06 -8.68 3.67
CA THR A 107 1.97 -9.81 3.70
C THR A 107 1.88 -10.43 5.09
N VAL A 108 1.36 -11.66 5.17
CA VAL A 108 1.27 -12.39 6.44
C VAL A 108 2.67 -12.87 6.81
N MET A 109 3.20 -12.36 7.91
CA MET A 109 4.45 -12.82 8.50
C MET A 109 4.17 -13.50 9.84
N ARG A 110 5.16 -14.25 10.33
CA ARG A 110 5.04 -15.01 11.58
C ARG A 110 4.60 -14.14 12.78
N GLN A 111 5.06 -12.89 12.81
CA GLN A 111 4.77 -11.93 13.87
C GLN A 111 3.30 -11.49 13.88
N ASN A 112 2.58 -11.65 12.76
CA ASN A 112 1.17 -11.27 12.66
C ASN A 112 0.22 -12.30 13.28
N ILE A 113 0.67 -13.55 13.45
CA ILE A 113 -0.19 -14.67 13.89
C ILE A 113 -1.01 -14.35 15.15
N PRO A 114 -0.44 -13.76 16.22
CA PRO A 114 -1.19 -13.49 17.45
C PRO A 114 -2.28 -12.42 17.32
N VAL A 115 -2.26 -11.63 16.24
CA VAL A 115 -3.13 -10.46 16.06
C VAL A 115 -4.10 -10.60 14.89
N ILE A 116 -4.19 -11.79 14.28
CA ILE A 116 -5.06 -12.05 13.11
C ILE A 116 -6.54 -11.82 13.44
N ASP A 117 -7.00 -12.30 14.58
CA ASP A 117 -8.40 -12.15 14.96
C ASP A 117 -8.76 -10.68 15.21
N GLN A 118 -7.85 -9.94 15.87
CA GLN A 118 -8.00 -8.50 16.08
C GLN A 118 -8.04 -7.74 14.75
N TYR A 119 -7.19 -8.12 13.79
CA TYR A 119 -7.20 -7.55 12.45
C TYR A 119 -8.54 -7.74 11.74
N ILE A 120 -9.10 -8.97 11.82
CA ILE A 120 -10.38 -9.30 11.18
C ILE A 120 -11.53 -8.50 11.82
N GLU A 121 -11.54 -8.36 13.14
CA GLU A 121 -12.52 -7.55 13.86
C GLU A 121 -12.45 -6.08 13.46
N ASP A 122 -11.23 -5.51 13.45
CA ASP A 122 -10.99 -4.13 13.07
C ASP A 122 -11.34 -3.86 11.60
N LEU A 123 -11.09 -4.82 10.72
CA LEU A 123 -11.50 -4.75 9.32
C LEU A 123 -13.02 -4.69 9.19
N LYS A 124 -13.74 -5.57 9.89
CA LYS A 124 -15.22 -5.56 9.89
C LYS A 124 -15.77 -4.25 10.41
N ALA A 125 -15.23 -3.72 11.51
CA ALA A 125 -15.61 -2.42 12.05
C ALA A 125 -15.34 -1.28 11.05
N SER A 126 -14.20 -1.32 10.36
CA SER A 126 -13.82 -0.32 9.35
C SER A 126 -14.73 -0.35 8.12
N ILE A 127 -15.18 -1.54 7.70
CA ILE A 127 -16.16 -1.70 6.62
C ILE A 127 -17.52 -1.13 7.03
N ILE A 128 -17.99 -1.42 8.25
CA ILE A 128 -19.25 -0.85 8.78
C ILE A 128 -19.17 0.68 8.76
N PHE A 129 -18.10 1.25 9.29
CA PHE A 129 -17.89 2.70 9.28
C PHE A 129 -17.96 3.29 7.86
N ALA A 130 -17.27 2.67 6.91
CA ALA A 130 -17.24 3.14 5.52
C ALA A 130 -18.60 3.04 4.82
N LYS A 131 -19.46 2.08 5.22
CA LYS A 131 -20.84 1.95 4.74
C LYS A 131 -21.77 3.01 5.35
N GLU A 132 -21.61 3.33 6.63
CA GLU A 132 -22.39 4.35 7.33
C GLU A 132 -22.03 5.78 6.88
N HIS A 133 -20.80 5.97 6.41
CA HIS A 133 -20.27 7.26 5.96
C HIS A 133 -19.87 7.23 4.47
N PRO A 134 -20.82 7.06 3.52
CA PRO A 134 -20.50 6.97 2.10
C PRO A 134 -19.94 8.27 1.49
N ALA A 135 -20.09 9.39 2.19
CA ALA A 135 -19.49 10.68 1.83
C ALA A 135 -18.07 10.88 2.41
N ALA A 136 -17.60 9.96 3.27
CA ALA A 136 -16.24 10.02 3.79
C ALA A 136 -15.25 9.87 2.63
N THR A 137 -14.33 10.82 2.54
CA THR A 137 -13.20 10.75 1.63
C THR A 137 -11.97 10.31 2.40
N ALA A 138 -11.18 9.46 1.76
CA ALA A 138 -9.93 9.02 2.35
C ALA A 138 -9.01 10.24 2.61
N LYS A 139 -8.46 10.31 3.83
CA LYS A 139 -7.62 11.41 4.33
C LYS A 139 -6.14 11.00 4.32
N GLY A 140 -5.23 11.97 4.40
CA GLY A 140 -3.79 11.70 4.52
C GLY A 140 -3.18 11.03 3.27
N ASN A 141 -2.35 9.99 3.47
CA ASN A 141 -1.65 9.29 2.38
C ASN A 141 -2.61 8.72 1.33
N ALA A 142 -3.84 8.32 1.68
CA ALA A 142 -4.82 7.85 0.69
C ALA A 142 -5.29 8.96 -0.25
N ALA A 143 -5.39 10.21 0.22
CA ALA A 143 -5.65 11.34 -0.65
C ALA A 143 -4.49 11.53 -1.63
N LEU A 144 -3.23 11.38 -1.18
CA LEU A 144 -2.05 11.44 -2.06
C LEU A 144 -2.05 10.30 -3.09
N TYR A 145 -2.25 9.05 -2.67
CA TYR A 145 -2.30 7.91 -3.59
C TYR A 145 -3.50 8.01 -4.55
N GLY A 146 -4.71 8.32 -4.06
CA GLY A 146 -5.91 8.51 -4.89
C GLY A 146 -5.79 9.70 -5.87
N LEU A 147 -5.09 10.77 -5.46
CA LEU A 147 -4.75 11.90 -6.31
C LEU A 147 -3.69 11.53 -7.36
N MET A 148 -2.64 10.79 -6.97
CA MET A 148 -1.62 10.27 -7.90
C MET A 148 -2.21 9.30 -8.93
N ALA A 149 -3.19 8.49 -8.54
CA ALA A 149 -3.92 7.58 -9.44
C ALA A 149 -4.77 8.33 -10.49
N ARG A 150 -5.23 9.54 -10.15
CA ARG A 150 -6.19 10.33 -10.94
C ARG A 150 -5.56 11.46 -11.75
N ILE A 151 -4.35 11.93 -11.41
CA ILE A 151 -3.67 13.03 -12.12
C ILE A 151 -2.76 12.48 -13.24
N PRO A 152 -3.03 12.80 -14.53
CA PRO A 152 -2.27 12.30 -15.68
C PRO A 152 -0.98 13.12 -15.95
N PHE A 153 -0.21 13.48 -14.92
CA PHE A 153 1.05 14.20 -15.10
C PHE A 153 2.18 13.53 -14.34
N ARG A 154 2.82 12.53 -14.97
CA ARG A 154 4.02 11.83 -14.47
C ARG A 154 5.09 12.79 -13.92
N GLY A 155 5.24 13.98 -14.50
CA GLY A 155 6.21 14.99 -14.05
C GLY A 155 5.91 15.61 -12.68
N MET A 156 4.64 15.64 -12.23
CA MET A 156 4.29 16.15 -10.90
C MET A 156 4.61 15.12 -9.80
N VAL A 157 4.42 13.83 -10.09
CA VAL A 157 4.83 12.74 -9.20
C VAL A 157 6.35 12.75 -9.02
N GLU A 158 7.10 12.87 -10.11
CA GLU A 158 8.56 12.98 -10.06
C GLU A 158 9.02 14.15 -9.17
N LYS A 159 8.41 15.33 -9.32
CA LYS A 159 8.74 16.50 -8.51
C LYS A 159 8.47 16.28 -7.01
N ASN A 160 7.36 15.64 -6.67
CA ASN A 160 7.02 15.33 -5.28
C ASN A 160 7.98 14.29 -4.68
N VAL A 161 8.30 13.22 -5.43
CA VAL A 161 9.28 12.21 -4.99
C VAL A 161 10.65 12.84 -4.79
N ARG A 162 11.11 13.69 -5.71
CA ARG A 162 12.36 14.44 -5.57
C ARG A 162 12.38 15.26 -4.30
N LYS A 163 11.31 16.00 -4.01
CA LYS A 163 11.19 16.80 -2.80
C LYS A 163 11.27 15.95 -1.53
N ILE A 164 10.64 14.77 -1.50
CA ILE A 164 10.75 13.82 -0.37
C ILE A 164 12.21 13.41 -0.15
N PHE A 165 12.95 13.08 -1.23
CA PHE A 165 14.37 12.77 -1.12
C PHE A 165 15.20 13.97 -0.65
N GLU A 166 14.96 15.16 -1.21
CA GLU A 166 15.63 16.40 -0.76
C GLU A 166 15.42 16.63 0.74
N GLU A 167 14.20 16.44 1.24
CA GLU A 167 13.88 16.56 2.67
C GLU A 167 14.53 15.48 3.53
N LEU A 168 14.63 14.24 3.05
CA LEU A 168 15.30 13.15 3.77
C LEU A 168 16.79 13.42 4.02
N TYR A 169 17.42 14.19 3.13
CA TYR A 169 18.82 14.58 3.21
C TYR A 169 19.04 16.04 3.65
N ASP A 170 17.98 16.74 4.07
CA ASP A 170 18.05 18.09 4.58
C ASP A 170 18.41 18.08 6.08
N PHE A 171 19.72 18.15 6.36
CA PHE A 171 20.25 18.20 7.73
C PHE A 171 19.98 19.52 8.46
N SER A 172 19.40 20.53 7.79
CA SER A 172 19.02 21.79 8.45
C SER A 172 17.76 21.63 9.32
N LYS A 173 16.97 20.56 9.11
CA LYS A 173 15.79 20.21 9.92
C LYS A 173 16.17 19.28 11.08
N THR A 174 17.01 19.75 12.00
CA THR A 174 17.32 19.04 13.26
C THR A 174 16.45 19.54 14.41
N ALA A 175 15.18 19.17 14.39
CA ALA A 175 14.32 19.13 15.58
C ALA A 175 13.29 18.02 15.40
N PRO A 176 12.94 17.26 16.46
CA PRO A 176 11.87 16.26 16.35
C PRO A 176 10.58 16.95 15.88
N PRO A 177 9.78 16.32 15.02
CA PRO A 177 8.55 16.94 14.55
C PRO A 177 7.65 17.21 15.75
N GLN A 178 7.37 18.48 16.01
CA GLN A 178 6.22 18.87 16.81
C GLN A 178 4.98 18.44 16.01
N GLU A 179 4.04 17.78 16.66
CA GLU A 179 2.70 17.53 16.13
C GLU A 179 1.97 18.88 15.96
N GLU A 180 2.32 19.61 14.90
CA GLU A 180 1.47 20.67 14.39
C GLU A 180 0.54 20.04 13.34
N GLU A 181 -0.76 20.06 13.65
CA GLU A 181 -1.84 19.89 12.68
C GLU A 181 -1.66 20.89 11.53
N THR A 182 -0.85 20.54 10.55
CA THR A 182 -0.73 21.30 9.31
C THR A 182 -1.93 20.93 8.45
N ALA A 183 -3.00 21.69 8.65
CA ALA A 183 -4.11 21.78 7.71
C ALA A 183 -3.54 21.88 6.27
N SER A 184 -4.06 21.05 5.38
CA SER A 184 -3.61 20.91 4.00
C SER A 184 -3.39 22.26 3.31
N THR A 185 -2.14 22.66 3.09
CA THR A 185 -1.80 23.85 2.30
C THR A 185 -1.70 23.52 0.82
N LEU A 186 -2.73 22.86 0.28
CA LEU A 186 -2.95 22.87 -1.16
C LEU A 186 -3.84 24.08 -1.48
N PRO A 187 -3.45 24.94 -2.45
CA PRO A 187 -4.33 26.01 -2.89
C PRO A 187 -5.65 25.40 -3.41
N PRO A 188 -6.80 26.05 -3.18
CA PRO A 188 -8.08 25.53 -3.63
C PRO A 188 -8.04 25.26 -5.12
N ALA A 189 -8.62 24.13 -5.54
CA ALA A 189 -8.68 23.72 -6.93
C ALA A 189 -9.25 24.89 -7.77
N PRO A 190 -8.53 25.36 -8.82
CA PRO A 190 -8.96 26.51 -9.59
C PRO A 190 -10.28 26.20 -10.31
N LEU A 191 -11.18 27.19 -10.34
CA LEU A 191 -12.58 27.07 -10.82
C LEU A 191 -12.72 26.42 -12.21
N TRP A 192 -11.72 26.56 -13.07
CA TRP A 192 -11.69 25.95 -14.41
C TRP A 192 -11.60 24.42 -14.36
N MET A 193 -11.06 23.81 -13.29
CA MET A 193 -11.04 22.35 -13.13
C MET A 193 -12.45 21.75 -13.03
N GLY A 194 -13.41 22.46 -12.41
CA GLY A 194 -14.81 22.01 -12.35
C GLY A 194 -15.47 21.98 -13.73
N GLN A 195 -15.13 22.94 -14.59
CA GLN A 195 -15.60 22.99 -15.97
C GLN A 195 -14.93 21.90 -16.82
N LEU A 196 -13.62 21.69 -16.63
CA LEU A 196 -12.88 20.63 -17.32
C LEU A 196 -13.40 19.24 -16.95
N ASN A 197 -13.71 18.99 -15.67
CA ASN A 197 -14.29 17.73 -15.22
C ASN A 197 -15.68 17.48 -15.81
N ARG A 198 -16.52 18.52 -15.93
CA ARG A 198 -17.82 18.42 -16.60
C ARG A 198 -17.67 18.05 -18.09
N VAL A 199 -16.70 18.65 -18.78
CA VAL A 199 -16.42 18.36 -20.20
C VAL A 199 -15.86 16.94 -20.37
N LEU A 200 -14.88 16.54 -19.55
CA LEU A 200 -14.29 15.20 -19.62
C LEU A 200 -15.29 14.10 -19.28
N THR A 201 -16.17 14.34 -18.31
CA THR A 201 -17.26 13.40 -17.95
C THR A 201 -18.29 13.30 -19.08
N ALA A 202 -18.63 14.41 -19.75
CA ALA A 202 -19.54 14.39 -20.90
C ALA A 202 -18.93 13.65 -22.11
N VAL A 203 -17.63 13.84 -22.37
CA VAL A 203 -16.90 13.14 -23.43
C VAL A 203 -16.75 11.64 -23.14
N ALA A 204 -16.53 11.26 -21.87
CA ALA A 204 -16.51 9.86 -21.45
C ALA A 204 -17.88 9.18 -21.60
N ARG A 205 -18.97 9.89 -21.29
CA ARG A 205 -20.35 9.41 -21.50
C ARG A 205 -20.66 9.20 -22.98
N LEU A 206 -20.23 10.12 -23.85
CA LEU A 206 -20.40 10.02 -25.30
C LEU A 206 -19.59 8.86 -25.90
N LYS A 207 -18.34 8.66 -25.47
CA LYS A 207 -17.52 7.50 -25.89
C LYS A 207 -18.11 6.17 -25.40
N GLY A 208 -18.65 6.12 -24.19
CA GLY A 208 -19.36 4.95 -23.67
C GLY A 208 -20.64 4.62 -24.43
N PHE A 209 -21.36 5.66 -24.89
CA PHE A 209 -22.58 5.50 -25.69
C PHE A 209 -22.29 4.95 -27.10
N TRP A 210 -21.18 5.35 -27.72
CA TRP A 210 -20.76 4.87 -29.03
C TRP A 210 -20.15 3.46 -29.00
N LYS A 211 -19.53 3.05 -27.89
CA LYS A 211 -18.99 1.68 -27.73
C LYS A 211 -20.09 0.61 -27.53
N LYS A 212 -21.31 1.01 -27.17
CA LYS A 212 -22.47 0.11 -26.95
C LYS A 212 -23.34 -0.12 -28.19
N ARG A 213 -23.02 0.54 -29.32
CA ARG A 213 -23.76 0.49 -30.60
C ARG A 213 -23.01 -0.23 -31.73
N ARG A 214 -21.91 -0.93 -31.42
CA ARG A 214 -21.21 -1.85 -32.33
C ARG A 214 -21.26 -3.26 -31.77
#